data_AF-A0A9D6L802-F1
#
_entry.id   AF-A0A9D6L802-F1
#
_cell.length_a   1.000
_cell.length_b   1.000
_cell.length_c   1.000
_cell.angle_alpha   90.00
_cell.angle_beta   90.00
_cell.angle_gamma   90.00
#
_symmetry.space_group_name_H-M   'P 1'
#
loop_
_entity.id
_entity.type
_entity.pdbx_description
1 polymer ?
#
loop_
_entity_poly.entity_id
_entity_poly.type
_entity_poly.pdbx_seq_one_letter_code
_entity_poly.pdbx_strand_id
1 'polypeptide(L)'
;MDAMKLLGTDAVGVSEKELRFGLAFLKQGARRSGIQLVCANLLDAKTGQPIFAPYIIKKVGTVHVGIFGLMNDKMSYGPAAESLKVTEPTAAATKAVAEMRKKGATVIVLLSQLGKVEGEDLSAAVPGIDAIIIGHSGTLLNKGRMIKNTVACYGGEQGQFIGKTEITLNAARGQATGDNDAFMLGPEVGENAEVARLVKAFEDGFNEILRKSEKERVAADEKSRADANASPDRYLGAELCIRCHKDEADQWKTTSHSLAWQTLVNVKKDATPECIVCHVVGYQKPGGFKEQNDAAKLGNVQCENCHGMGTMHEAFANPHKTVTEQVCVTCHRGENDPEFNWQVKRPKIVHTNSSGETIKAMKNQMAKPSGSQ
;
A
#
# COMPACT_ATOMS: atom_id res chain seq x y z
N MET A 1 -4.69 7.62 -10.05
CA MET A 1 -5.62 8.48 -10.81
C MET A 1 -6.55 7.68 -11.71
N ASP A 2 -6.06 6.68 -12.44
CA ASP A 2 -6.91 5.88 -13.34
C ASP A 2 -8.01 5.12 -12.56
N ALA A 3 -7.72 4.58 -11.37
CA ALA A 3 -8.74 4.02 -10.48
C ALA A 3 -9.81 5.04 -10.04
N MET A 4 -9.42 6.29 -9.75
CA MET A 4 -10.38 7.35 -9.38
C MET A 4 -11.36 7.67 -10.53
N LYS A 5 -10.90 7.56 -11.78
CA LYS A 5 -11.78 7.70 -12.94
C LYS A 5 -12.84 6.61 -12.97
N LEU A 6 -12.46 5.37 -12.70
CA LEU A 6 -13.40 4.23 -12.65
C LEU A 6 -14.40 4.37 -11.51
N LEU A 7 -13.99 4.94 -10.37
CA LEU A 7 -14.87 5.26 -9.25
C LEU A 7 -15.83 6.43 -9.53
N GLY A 8 -15.69 7.13 -10.66
CA GLY A 8 -16.52 8.29 -11.00
C GLY A 8 -16.19 9.53 -10.18
N THR A 9 -14.93 9.70 -9.74
CA THR A 9 -14.51 10.86 -8.96
C THR A 9 -14.66 12.16 -9.75
N ASP A 10 -15.44 13.09 -9.19
CA ASP A 10 -15.74 14.38 -9.84
C ASP A 10 -14.63 15.41 -9.70
N ALA A 11 -13.99 15.48 -8.53
CA ALA A 11 -12.92 16.42 -8.25
C ALA A 11 -11.98 15.89 -7.16
N VAL A 12 -10.73 16.33 -7.23
CA VAL A 12 -9.71 16.11 -6.20
C VAL A 12 -9.17 17.46 -5.74
N GLY A 13 -9.21 17.70 -4.43
CA GLY A 13 -8.59 18.87 -3.81
C GLY A 13 -7.09 18.64 -3.70
N VAL A 14 -6.30 19.51 -4.33
CA VAL A 14 -4.83 19.37 -4.35
C VAL A 14 -4.23 19.67 -2.98
N SER A 15 -3.31 18.82 -2.54
CA SER A 15 -2.45 19.00 -1.36
C SER A 15 -0.97 19.00 -1.73
N GLU A 16 -0.11 19.13 -0.71
CA GLU A 16 1.33 18.90 -0.84
C GLU A 16 1.68 17.49 -1.34
N LYS A 17 0.84 16.48 -1.04
CA LYS A 17 1.08 15.09 -1.42
C LYS A 17 0.96 14.90 -2.93
N GLU A 18 -0.02 15.55 -3.56
CA GLU A 18 -0.18 15.53 -5.02
C GLU A 18 0.98 16.22 -5.75
N LEU A 19 1.56 17.26 -5.13
CA LEU A 19 2.63 18.07 -5.72
C LEU A 19 4.03 17.48 -5.53
N ARG A 20 4.19 16.44 -4.67
CA ARG A 20 5.49 15.87 -4.29
C ARG A 20 6.37 15.44 -5.47
N PHE A 21 5.76 14.94 -6.55
CA PHE A 21 6.48 14.51 -7.77
C PHE A 21 6.59 15.60 -8.85
N GLY A 22 6.20 16.83 -8.52
CA GLY A 22 6.29 17.99 -9.39
C GLY A 22 5.00 18.29 -10.17
N LEU A 23 4.81 19.58 -10.46
CA LEU A 23 3.60 20.10 -11.09
C LEU A 23 3.34 19.51 -12.49
N ALA A 24 4.39 19.30 -13.28
CA ALA A 24 4.28 18.75 -14.62
C ALA A 24 3.75 17.30 -14.60
N PHE A 25 4.29 16.48 -13.70
CA PHE A 25 3.83 15.10 -13.50
C PHE A 25 2.36 15.06 -13.09
N LEU A 26 1.97 15.88 -12.10
CA LEU A 26 0.59 15.95 -11.62
C LEU A 26 -0.37 16.39 -12.74
N LYS A 27 -0.04 17.46 -13.48
CA LYS A 27 -0.86 17.97 -14.59
C LYS A 27 -0.98 16.95 -15.73
N GLN A 28 0.09 16.23 -16.05
CA GLN A 28 0.06 15.17 -17.07
C GLN A 28 -0.84 14.02 -16.63
N GLY A 29 -0.72 13.58 -15.37
CA GLY A 29 -1.57 12.53 -14.80
C GLY A 29 -3.06 12.90 -14.84
N ALA A 30 -3.40 14.12 -14.42
CA ALA A 30 -4.78 14.60 -14.44
C ALA A 30 -5.36 14.72 -15.85
N ARG A 31 -4.56 15.20 -16.82
CA ARG A 31 -4.97 15.24 -18.24
C ARG A 31 -5.24 13.85 -18.81
N ARG A 32 -4.39 12.87 -18.48
CA ARG A 32 -4.54 11.48 -18.94
C ARG A 32 -5.79 10.82 -18.38
N SER A 33 -6.03 10.97 -17.08
CA SER A 33 -7.18 10.35 -16.42
C SER A 33 -8.49 11.10 -16.65
N GLY A 34 -8.42 12.41 -16.92
CA GLY A 34 -9.58 13.31 -17.00
C GLY A 34 -10.07 13.81 -15.64
N ILE A 35 -9.36 13.48 -14.55
CA ILE A 35 -9.71 13.92 -13.19
C ILE A 35 -9.56 15.44 -13.08
N GLN A 36 -10.58 16.09 -12.54
CA GLN A 36 -10.55 17.52 -12.27
C GLN A 36 -9.80 17.78 -10.96
N LEU A 37 -8.73 18.56 -11.03
CA LEU A 37 -8.01 19.07 -9.87
C LEU A 37 -8.50 20.46 -9.52
N VAL A 38 -8.85 20.70 -8.26
CA VAL A 38 -9.29 22.02 -7.77
C VAL A 38 -8.41 22.51 -6.63
N CYS A 39 -8.05 23.79 -6.68
CA CYS A 39 -7.35 24.48 -5.60
C CYS A 39 -7.51 26.00 -5.77
N ALA A 40 -8.27 26.64 -4.88
CA ALA A 40 -8.60 28.06 -4.97
C ALA A 40 -7.49 28.98 -4.47
N ASN A 41 -6.58 28.47 -3.63
CA ASN A 41 -5.56 29.26 -2.97
C ASN A 41 -4.13 28.93 -3.40
N LEU A 42 -3.93 28.25 -4.54
CA LEU A 42 -2.60 27.97 -5.10
C LEU A 42 -2.37 28.75 -6.39
N LEU A 43 -1.44 29.69 -6.33
CA LEU A 43 -1.11 30.60 -7.42
C LEU A 43 0.32 30.38 -7.92
N ASP A 44 0.57 30.74 -9.17
CA ASP A 44 1.92 30.93 -9.68
C ASP A 44 2.52 32.18 -9.05
N ALA A 45 3.70 32.05 -8.43
CA ALA A 45 4.31 33.13 -7.65
C ALA A 45 4.70 34.34 -8.50
N LYS A 46 4.94 34.16 -9.81
CA LYS A 46 5.37 35.22 -10.73
C LYS A 46 4.20 35.96 -11.33
N THR A 47 3.18 35.23 -11.77
CA THR A 47 2.05 35.78 -12.54
C THR A 47 0.82 36.07 -11.67
N GLY A 48 0.74 35.49 -10.46
CA GLY A 48 -0.43 35.56 -9.61
C GLY A 48 -1.64 34.80 -10.15
N GLN A 49 -1.47 34.01 -11.22
CA GLN A 49 -2.56 33.25 -11.83
C GLN A 49 -2.80 31.93 -11.09
N PRO A 50 -4.05 31.45 -11.03
CA PRO A 50 -4.36 30.13 -10.46
C PRO A 50 -3.62 29.00 -11.17
N ILE A 51 -3.00 28.10 -10.41
CA ILE A 51 -2.29 26.93 -10.95
C ILE A 51 -3.26 25.86 -11.44
N PHE A 52 -4.38 25.73 -10.72
CA PHE A 52 -5.51 24.85 -10.99
C PHE A 52 -6.80 25.66 -11.06
N ALA A 53 -7.88 25.06 -11.55
CA ALA A 53 -9.19 25.67 -11.45
C ALA A 53 -9.52 25.88 -9.96
N PRO A 54 -10.04 27.06 -9.55
CA PRO A 54 -10.38 27.30 -8.15
C PRO A 54 -11.54 26.41 -7.70
N TYR A 55 -12.47 26.13 -8.62
CA TYR A 55 -13.64 25.30 -8.40
C TYR A 55 -14.17 24.71 -9.71
N ILE A 56 -15.08 23.76 -9.58
CA ILE A 56 -15.99 23.31 -10.64
C ILE A 56 -17.45 23.49 -10.18
N ILE A 57 -18.40 23.56 -11.11
CA ILE A 57 -19.83 23.49 -10.81
C ILE A 57 -20.42 22.34 -11.62
N LYS A 58 -20.97 21.35 -10.93
CA LYS A 58 -21.60 20.17 -11.53
C LYS A 58 -23.11 20.23 -11.33
N LYS A 59 -23.87 19.94 -12.39
CA LYS A 59 -25.32 19.79 -12.31
C LYS A 59 -25.67 18.36 -11.94
N VAL A 60 -26.42 18.18 -10.85
CA VAL A 60 -26.94 16.89 -10.38
C VAL A 60 -28.46 17.02 -10.29
N GLY A 61 -29.16 16.47 -11.28
CA GLY A 61 -30.59 16.72 -11.45
C GLY A 61 -30.88 18.22 -11.64
N THR A 62 -31.60 18.82 -10.70
CA THR A 62 -31.92 20.27 -10.69
C THR A 62 -30.98 21.10 -9.81
N VAL A 63 -30.04 20.46 -9.10
CA VAL A 63 -29.12 21.08 -8.14
C VAL A 63 -27.80 21.40 -8.84
N HIS A 64 -27.23 22.57 -8.58
CA HIS A 64 -25.88 22.93 -9.02
C HIS A 64 -24.94 22.85 -7.81
N VAL A 65 -23.99 21.92 -7.86
CA VAL A 65 -23.03 21.66 -6.79
C VAL A 65 -21.69 22.30 -7.18
N GLY A 66 -21.31 23.35 -6.46
CA GLY A 66 -19.99 23.94 -6.53
C GLY A 66 -19.00 23.13 -5.67
N ILE A 67 -17.85 22.78 -6.22
CA ILE A 67 -16.81 22.04 -5.52
C ILE A 67 -15.50 22.80 -5.66
N PHE A 68 -14.87 23.17 -4.55
CA PHE A 68 -13.61 23.91 -4.52
C PHE A 68 -12.62 23.28 -3.54
N GLY A 69 -11.33 23.57 -3.72
CA GLY A 69 -10.25 23.00 -2.89
C GLY A 69 -9.44 24.08 -2.20
N LEU A 70 -8.89 23.77 -1.02
CA LEU A 70 -7.90 24.60 -0.33
C LEU A 70 -6.77 23.73 0.21
N MET A 71 -5.55 24.27 0.20
CA MET A 71 -4.38 23.65 0.83
C MET A 71 -3.70 24.56 1.84
N ASN A 72 -3.02 23.96 2.82
CA ASN A 72 -2.09 24.69 3.68
C ASN A 72 -0.69 24.73 3.04
N ASP A 73 0.20 25.54 3.61
CA ASP A 73 1.61 25.69 3.21
C ASP A 73 2.58 25.18 4.29
N LYS A 74 2.07 24.40 5.25
CA LYS A 74 2.84 23.94 6.42
C LYS A 74 3.88 22.87 6.09
N MET A 75 3.75 22.23 4.93
CA MET A 75 4.64 21.18 4.46
C MET A 75 5.20 21.52 3.08
N SER A 76 6.42 21.02 2.79
CA SER A 76 7.02 21.14 1.47
C SER A 76 6.18 20.38 0.45
N TYR A 77 5.80 21.07 -0.62
CA TYR A 77 5.05 20.52 -1.76
C TYR A 77 5.97 20.26 -2.97
N GLY A 78 7.22 19.89 -2.70
CA GLY A 78 8.15 19.33 -3.67
C GLY A 78 8.94 20.36 -4.48
N PRO A 79 9.54 19.94 -5.61
CA PRO A 79 10.52 20.75 -6.36
C PRO A 79 9.98 22.09 -6.90
N ALA A 80 8.65 22.25 -6.96
CA ALA A 80 8.01 23.47 -7.44
C ALA A 80 7.82 24.54 -6.35
N ALA A 81 8.27 24.29 -5.11
CA ALA A 81 7.95 25.11 -3.94
C ALA A 81 8.16 26.63 -4.17
N GLU A 82 9.32 27.01 -4.70
CA GLU A 82 9.69 28.41 -4.91
C GLU A 82 8.87 29.12 -6.01
N SER A 83 8.24 28.34 -6.90
CA SER A 83 7.45 28.86 -8.02
C SER A 83 5.97 29.03 -7.72
N LEU A 84 5.52 28.56 -6.55
CA LEU A 84 4.11 28.58 -6.17
C LEU A 84 3.92 29.46 -4.94
N LYS A 85 2.72 30.02 -4.83
CA LYS A 85 2.29 30.83 -3.70
C LYS A 85 0.95 30.32 -3.21
N VAL A 86 0.93 29.86 -1.96
CA VAL A 86 -0.31 29.55 -1.26
C VAL A 86 -0.83 30.84 -0.64
N THR A 87 -2.07 31.23 -0.94
CA THR A 87 -2.70 32.41 -0.36
C THR A 87 -3.53 32.06 0.88
N GLU A 88 -3.86 33.08 1.67
CA GLU A 88 -4.66 32.93 2.90
C GLU A 88 -5.98 32.19 2.60
N PRO A 89 -6.27 31.06 3.30
CA PRO A 89 -7.40 30.19 2.99
C PRO A 89 -8.78 30.85 3.12
N THR A 90 -9.01 31.67 4.15
CA THR A 90 -10.31 32.28 4.45
C THR A 90 -10.74 33.25 3.34
N ALA A 91 -9.82 34.10 2.88
CA ALA A 91 -10.03 35.03 1.79
C ALA A 91 -10.29 34.30 0.47
N ALA A 92 -9.50 33.25 0.18
CA ALA A 92 -9.70 32.43 -1.01
C ALA A 92 -11.06 31.70 -0.99
N ALA A 93 -11.45 31.15 0.16
CA ALA A 93 -12.73 30.48 0.36
C ALA A 93 -13.91 31.45 0.15
N THR A 94 -13.85 32.62 0.79
CA THR A 94 -14.88 33.66 0.70
C THR A 94 -15.09 34.08 -0.76
N LYS A 95 -14.00 34.28 -1.50
CA LYS A 95 -14.04 34.61 -2.94
C LYS A 95 -14.66 33.46 -3.75
N ALA A 96 -14.19 32.23 -3.56
CA ALA A 96 -14.68 31.06 -4.29
C ALA A 96 -16.18 30.81 -4.07
N VAL A 97 -16.64 30.92 -2.82
CA VAL A 97 -18.06 30.81 -2.45
C VAL A 97 -18.88 31.87 -3.18
N ALA A 98 -18.48 33.15 -3.09
CA ALA A 98 -19.21 34.24 -3.74
C ALA A 98 -19.31 34.06 -5.26
N GLU A 99 -18.21 33.66 -5.92
CA GLU A 99 -18.18 33.41 -7.35
C GLU A 99 -19.07 32.22 -7.77
N MET A 100 -19.03 31.11 -7.02
CA MET A 100 -19.87 29.94 -7.30
C MET A 100 -21.35 30.25 -7.11
N ARG A 101 -21.73 30.98 -6.04
CA ARG A 101 -23.11 31.42 -5.83
C ARG A 101 -23.59 32.33 -6.96
N LYS A 102 -22.76 33.28 -7.40
CA LYS A 102 -23.07 34.14 -8.56
C LYS A 102 -23.30 33.34 -9.85
N LYS A 103 -22.62 32.19 -9.99
CA LYS A 103 -22.77 31.24 -11.10
C LYS A 103 -23.92 30.23 -10.91
N GLY A 104 -24.72 30.39 -9.85
CA GLY A 104 -25.92 29.59 -9.61
C GLY A 104 -25.72 28.30 -8.80
N ALA A 105 -24.55 28.09 -8.18
CA ALA A 105 -24.36 26.97 -7.26
C ALA A 105 -25.31 27.09 -6.06
N THR A 106 -26.10 26.05 -5.82
CA THR A 106 -27.06 25.96 -4.70
C THR A 106 -26.51 25.14 -3.55
N VAL A 107 -25.55 24.24 -3.82
CA VAL A 107 -24.76 23.53 -2.80
C VAL A 107 -23.29 23.81 -3.05
N ILE A 108 -22.50 24.05 -2.01
CA ILE A 108 -21.06 24.27 -2.09
C ILE A 108 -20.33 23.32 -1.14
N VAL A 109 -19.38 22.57 -1.72
CA VAL A 109 -18.54 21.59 -1.02
C VAL A 109 -17.09 22.04 -1.07
N LEU A 110 -16.45 22.11 0.09
CA LEU A 110 -15.02 22.36 0.24
C LEU A 110 -14.25 21.04 0.40
N LEU A 111 -13.27 20.79 -0.46
CA LEU A 111 -12.24 19.77 -0.28
C LEU A 111 -11.03 20.41 0.44
N SER A 112 -10.94 20.23 1.76
CA SER A 112 -9.98 20.95 2.61
C SER A 112 -8.76 20.11 2.93
N GLN A 113 -7.57 20.61 2.58
CA GLN A 113 -6.27 20.06 3.00
C GLN A 113 -5.63 20.94 4.08
N LEU A 114 -6.45 21.62 4.90
CA LEU A 114 -5.97 22.48 5.99
C LEU A 114 -5.65 21.71 7.27
N GLY A 115 -6.24 20.52 7.44
CA GLY A 115 -6.28 19.80 8.70
C GLY A 115 -7.59 20.03 9.44
N LYS A 116 -7.83 19.23 10.49
CA LYS A 116 -9.08 19.26 11.24
C LYS A 116 -9.37 20.61 11.88
N VAL A 117 -8.43 21.15 12.66
CA VAL A 117 -8.68 22.35 13.47
C VAL A 117 -8.94 23.56 12.55
N GLU A 118 -8.02 23.83 11.63
CA GLU A 118 -8.15 24.96 10.71
C GLU A 118 -9.33 24.82 9.75
N GLY A 119 -9.67 23.60 9.32
CA GLY A 119 -10.83 23.35 8.47
C GLY A 119 -12.15 23.62 9.20
N GLU A 120 -12.27 23.17 10.45
CA GLU A 120 -13.43 23.44 11.30
C GLU A 120 -13.59 24.96 11.55
N ASP A 121 -12.49 25.64 11.93
CA ASP A 121 -12.50 27.09 12.17
C ASP A 121 -12.87 27.88 10.91
N LEU A 122 -12.34 27.50 9.74
CA LEU A 122 -12.68 28.12 8.46
C LEU A 122 -14.17 27.94 8.13
N SER A 123 -14.73 26.74 8.34
CA SER A 123 -16.16 26.50 8.09
C SER A 123 -17.07 27.31 9.02
N ALA A 124 -16.61 27.62 10.24
CA ALA A 124 -17.31 28.52 11.13
C ALA A 124 -17.20 30.00 10.68
N ALA A 125 -16.06 30.40 10.09
CA ALA A 125 -15.78 31.77 9.68
C ALA A 125 -16.39 32.15 8.31
N VAL A 126 -16.50 31.20 7.38
CA VAL A 126 -16.92 31.45 5.99
C VAL A 126 -18.33 30.93 5.74
N PRO A 127 -19.37 31.79 5.76
CA PRO A 127 -20.73 31.36 5.49
C PRO A 127 -20.91 30.94 4.03
N GLY A 128 -21.84 30.01 3.78
CA GLY A 128 -22.20 29.56 2.45
C GLY A 128 -21.45 28.32 1.96
N ILE A 129 -20.63 27.69 2.79
CA ILE A 129 -20.16 26.31 2.61
C ILE A 129 -21.23 25.40 3.22
N ASP A 130 -21.69 24.39 2.48
CA ASP A 130 -22.73 23.45 2.95
C ASP A 130 -22.09 22.16 3.48
N ALA A 131 -20.96 21.74 2.91
CA ALA A 131 -20.14 20.66 3.45
C ALA A 131 -18.64 20.91 3.28
N ILE A 132 -17.86 20.43 4.23
CA ILE A 132 -16.40 20.42 4.20
C ILE A 132 -15.90 18.99 4.39
N ILE A 133 -15.08 18.53 3.45
CA ILE A 133 -14.36 17.26 3.54
C ILE A 133 -12.98 17.56 4.13
N ILE A 134 -12.74 17.12 5.36
CA ILE A 134 -11.51 17.37 6.11
C ILE A 134 -10.44 16.36 5.72
N GLY A 135 -9.33 16.84 5.17
CA GLY A 135 -8.15 16.07 4.79
C GLY A 135 -6.90 16.39 5.62
N HIS A 136 -5.72 16.17 5.02
CA HIS A 136 -4.37 16.33 5.59
C HIS A 136 -3.98 15.38 6.75
N SER A 137 -4.71 15.35 7.86
CA SER A 137 -4.31 14.66 9.11
C SER A 137 -4.90 13.27 9.33
N GLY A 138 -5.39 12.61 8.27
CA GLY A 138 -5.97 11.24 8.34
C GLY A 138 -7.09 11.07 9.37
N THR A 139 -7.70 12.18 9.83
CA THR A 139 -8.63 12.14 10.96
C THR A 139 -9.88 11.39 10.54
N LEU A 140 -10.23 10.38 11.33
CA LEU A 140 -11.45 9.61 11.16
C LEU A 140 -12.40 9.94 12.31
N LEU A 141 -13.64 10.28 11.95
CA LEU A 141 -14.79 10.26 12.85
C LEU A 141 -15.90 9.52 12.12
N ASN A 142 -16.47 8.49 12.75
CA ASN A 142 -17.52 7.67 12.13
C ASN A 142 -18.79 8.49 11.81
N LYS A 143 -19.01 9.58 12.57
CA LYS A 143 -20.07 10.55 12.33
C LYS A 143 -19.46 11.94 12.13
N GLY A 144 -20.00 12.66 11.15
CA GLY A 144 -19.66 14.06 10.91
C GLY A 144 -20.16 14.98 12.01
N ARG A 145 -19.80 16.26 11.90
CA ARG A 145 -20.18 17.31 12.84
C ARG A 145 -20.86 18.45 12.12
N MET A 146 -21.97 18.94 12.66
CA MET A 146 -22.56 20.20 12.20
C MET A 146 -21.80 21.37 12.83
N ILE A 147 -21.21 22.22 11.98
CA ILE A 147 -20.55 23.46 12.37
C ILE A 147 -21.35 24.60 11.78
N LYS A 148 -22.18 25.23 12.64
CA LYS A 148 -23.24 26.14 12.19
C LYS A 148 -24.12 25.42 11.14
N ASN A 149 -24.04 25.85 9.89
CA ASN A 149 -24.80 25.26 8.77
C ASN A 149 -23.92 24.39 7.86
N THR A 150 -22.66 24.11 8.20
CA THR A 150 -21.77 23.26 7.39
C THR A 150 -21.68 21.85 7.98
N VAL A 151 -21.78 20.81 7.15
CA VAL A 151 -21.43 19.43 7.56
C VAL A 151 -19.92 19.22 7.45
N ALA A 152 -19.23 19.05 8.57
CA ALA A 152 -17.84 18.62 8.61
C ALA A 152 -17.74 17.09 8.52
N CYS A 153 -17.02 16.60 7.51
CA CYS A 153 -16.92 15.20 7.13
C CYS A 153 -15.48 14.71 7.25
N TYR A 154 -15.27 13.49 7.73
CA TYR A 154 -13.95 12.95 8.08
C TYR A 154 -13.76 11.57 7.42
N GLY A 155 -12.81 11.50 6.48
CA GLY A 155 -12.67 10.33 5.59
C GLY A 155 -11.59 9.31 6.01
N GLY A 156 -10.87 9.55 7.12
CA GLY A 156 -9.72 8.73 7.49
C GLY A 156 -8.58 8.81 6.47
N GLU A 157 -7.80 7.74 6.34
CA GLU A 157 -6.69 7.65 5.39
C GLU A 157 -6.60 6.27 4.72
N GLN A 158 -5.68 6.15 3.75
CA GLN A 158 -5.34 4.90 3.06
C GLN A 158 -6.49 4.22 2.31
N GLY A 159 -7.63 4.89 2.14
CA GLY A 159 -8.81 4.30 1.51
C GLY A 159 -9.50 3.24 2.37
N GLN A 160 -9.27 3.24 3.70
CA GLN A 160 -9.91 2.29 4.62
C GLN A 160 -11.39 2.60 4.87
N PHE A 161 -11.82 3.83 4.60
CA PHE A 161 -13.19 4.29 4.82
C PHE A 161 -13.74 5.05 3.61
N ILE A 162 -15.05 4.98 3.41
CA ILE A 162 -15.79 5.84 2.48
C ILE A 162 -16.81 6.68 3.26
N GLY A 163 -16.79 7.99 3.03
CA GLY A 163 -17.76 8.92 3.62
C GLY A 163 -19.02 9.04 2.75
N LYS A 164 -20.20 8.92 3.35
CA LYS A 164 -21.48 9.32 2.76
C LYS A 164 -21.98 10.56 3.48
N THR A 165 -22.06 11.67 2.76
CA THR A 165 -22.67 12.91 3.27
C THR A 165 -24.02 13.12 2.60
N GLU A 166 -25.06 13.28 3.41
CA GLU A 166 -26.41 13.51 2.94
C GLU A 166 -26.82 14.94 3.32
N ILE A 167 -27.18 15.75 2.33
CA ILE A 167 -27.60 17.15 2.51
C ILE A 167 -29.03 17.25 1.99
N THR A 168 -29.97 17.64 2.85
CA THR A 168 -31.35 17.92 2.45
C THR A 168 -31.49 19.41 2.20
N LEU A 169 -32.11 19.80 1.08
CA LEU A 169 -32.37 21.20 0.75
C LEU A 169 -33.82 21.58 1.04
N ASN A 170 -34.04 22.82 1.49
CA ASN A 170 -35.37 23.40 1.65
C ASN A 170 -35.91 23.94 0.30
N ALA A 171 -37.14 24.47 0.31
CA ALA A 171 -37.79 25.04 -0.87
C ALA A 171 -37.02 26.23 -1.49
N ALA A 172 -36.27 26.98 -0.68
CA ALA A 172 -35.39 28.06 -1.12
C ALA A 172 -34.02 27.54 -1.62
N ARG A 173 -33.84 26.22 -1.72
CA ARG A 173 -32.60 25.51 -2.10
C ARG A 173 -31.41 25.76 -1.17
N GLY A 174 -31.64 26.25 0.03
CA GLY A 174 -30.65 26.27 1.10
C GLY A 174 -30.63 24.94 1.84
N GLN A 175 -29.52 24.62 2.51
CA GLN A 175 -29.43 23.44 3.35
C GLN A 175 -30.44 23.48 4.51
N ALA A 176 -31.27 22.45 4.61
CA ALA A 176 -32.22 22.22 5.70
C ALA A 176 -31.60 21.33 6.79
N THR A 177 -30.96 20.24 6.38
CA THR A 177 -30.26 19.30 7.26
C THR A 177 -29.00 18.79 6.58
N GLY A 178 -28.09 18.24 7.37
CA GLY A 178 -26.90 17.56 6.88
C GLY A 178 -26.45 16.49 7.87
N ASP A 179 -26.03 15.34 7.34
CA ASP A 179 -25.42 14.26 8.12
C ASP A 179 -24.27 13.66 7.33
N ASN A 180 -23.31 13.05 8.03
CA ASN A 180 -22.22 12.31 7.43
C ASN A 180 -21.90 11.05 8.23
N ASP A 181 -21.76 9.94 7.52
CA ASP A 181 -21.32 8.64 8.02
C ASP A 181 -20.05 8.21 7.31
N ALA A 182 -19.11 7.60 8.04
CA ALA A 182 -17.95 6.92 7.47
C ALA A 182 -18.11 5.40 7.61
N PHE A 183 -17.98 4.69 6.49
CA PHE A 183 -18.12 3.24 6.41
C PHE A 183 -16.75 2.62 6.17
N MET A 184 -16.38 1.64 6.99
CA MET A 184 -15.15 0.87 6.80
C MET A 184 -15.29 0.01 5.54
N LEU A 185 -14.25 -0.01 4.72
CA LEU A 185 -14.17 -0.85 3.52
C LEU A 185 -13.49 -2.18 3.87
N GLY A 186 -14.24 -3.05 4.56
CA GLY A 186 -13.78 -4.39 4.91
C GLY A 186 -13.99 -5.42 3.79
N PRO A 187 -13.58 -6.69 4.02
CA PRO A 187 -13.73 -7.78 3.05
C PRO A 187 -15.15 -7.99 2.55
N GLU A 188 -16.16 -7.64 3.36
CA GLU A 188 -17.58 -7.73 3.05
C GLU A 188 -18.04 -6.83 1.89
N VAL A 189 -17.29 -5.77 1.57
CA VAL A 189 -17.57 -4.90 0.43
C VAL A 189 -17.23 -5.58 -0.90
N GLY A 190 -16.27 -6.51 -0.88
CA GLY A 190 -15.76 -7.19 -2.05
C GLY A 190 -14.89 -6.31 -2.97
N GLU A 191 -14.36 -6.91 -4.04
CA GLU A 191 -13.48 -6.24 -4.99
C GLU A 191 -14.17 -5.97 -6.34
N ASN A 192 -13.88 -4.81 -6.92
CA ASN A 192 -14.26 -4.52 -8.30
C ASN A 192 -13.23 -5.13 -9.27
N ALA A 193 -13.66 -6.05 -10.14
CA ALA A 193 -12.78 -6.77 -11.06
C ALA A 193 -12.00 -5.87 -12.03
N GLU A 194 -12.55 -4.72 -12.44
CA GLU A 194 -11.84 -3.77 -13.31
C GLU A 194 -10.73 -3.04 -12.56
N VAL A 195 -11.02 -2.59 -11.32
CA VAL A 195 -10.01 -1.97 -10.45
C VAL A 195 -8.92 -2.99 -10.09
N ALA A 196 -9.27 -4.23 -9.76
CA ALA A 196 -8.32 -5.30 -9.46
C ALA A 196 -7.37 -5.56 -10.65
N ARG A 197 -7.89 -5.59 -11.88
CA ARG A 197 -7.05 -5.68 -13.10
C ARG A 197 -6.10 -4.50 -13.25
N LEU A 198 -6.57 -3.29 -12.93
CA LEU A 198 -5.75 -2.07 -13.01
C LEU A 198 -4.62 -2.08 -11.97
N VAL A 199 -4.92 -2.48 -10.73
CA VAL A 199 -3.91 -2.66 -9.67
C VAL A 199 -2.89 -3.71 -10.09
N LYS A 200 -3.34 -4.87 -10.56
CA LYS A 200 -2.44 -5.93 -11.02
C LYS A 200 -1.54 -5.47 -12.15
N ALA A 201 -2.08 -4.76 -13.15
CA ALA A 201 -1.28 -4.25 -14.27
C ALA A 201 -0.22 -3.23 -13.80
N PHE A 202 -0.56 -2.39 -12.81
CA PHE A 202 0.37 -1.47 -12.19
C PHE A 202 1.48 -2.22 -11.43
N GLU A 203 1.12 -3.17 -10.56
CA GLU A 203 2.08 -4.00 -9.82
C GLU A 203 3.02 -4.75 -10.76
N ASP A 204 2.48 -5.42 -11.79
CA ASP A 204 3.24 -6.14 -12.80
C ASP A 204 4.27 -5.23 -13.49
N GLY A 205 3.85 -4.02 -13.89
CA GLY A 205 4.71 -3.04 -14.56
C GLY A 205 5.76 -2.45 -13.62
N PHE A 206 5.40 -2.16 -12.38
CA PHE A 206 6.34 -1.68 -11.36
C PHE A 206 7.41 -2.72 -11.05
N ASN A 207 7.01 -3.99 -10.88
CA ASN A 207 7.95 -5.08 -10.65
C ASN A 207 8.87 -5.30 -11.85
N GLU A 208 8.42 -5.06 -13.08
CA GLU A 208 9.31 -5.10 -14.25
C GLU A 208 10.36 -3.98 -14.24
N ILE A 209 10.00 -2.77 -13.80
CA ILE A 209 10.95 -1.68 -13.60
C ILE A 209 11.98 -2.07 -12.52
N LEU A 210 11.55 -2.67 -11.42
CA LEU A 210 12.45 -3.16 -10.37
C LEU A 210 13.41 -4.22 -10.91
N ARG A 211 12.93 -5.21 -11.68
CA ARG A 211 13.80 -6.22 -12.33
C ARG A 211 14.86 -5.57 -13.20
N LYS A 212 14.47 -4.58 -14.01
CA LYS A 212 15.40 -3.87 -14.89
C LYS A 212 16.44 -3.08 -14.10
N SER A 213 16.00 -2.31 -13.11
CA SER A 213 16.89 -1.53 -12.24
C SER A 213 17.89 -2.43 -11.52
N GLU A 214 17.46 -3.60 -11.05
CA GLU A 214 18.36 -4.55 -10.40
C GLU A 214 19.37 -5.13 -11.37
N LYS A 215 18.95 -5.55 -12.58
CA LYS A 215 19.87 -6.02 -13.62
C LYS A 215 20.93 -4.97 -13.97
N GLU A 216 20.55 -3.71 -14.08
CA GLU A 216 21.47 -2.60 -14.33
C GLU A 216 22.46 -2.39 -13.18
N ARG A 217 21.97 -2.48 -11.93
CA ARG A 217 22.81 -2.42 -10.72
C ARG A 217 23.81 -3.57 -10.67
N VAL A 218 23.38 -4.79 -10.94
CA VAL A 218 24.25 -5.98 -10.98
C VAL A 218 25.31 -5.84 -12.07
N ALA A 219 24.94 -5.41 -13.28
CA ALA A 219 25.91 -5.19 -14.36
C ALA A 219 26.94 -4.09 -14.03
N ALA A 220 26.55 -3.08 -13.23
CA ALA A 220 27.46 -2.06 -12.72
C ALA A 220 28.37 -2.61 -11.59
N ASP A 221 27.84 -3.47 -10.73
CA ASP A 221 28.58 -4.12 -9.64
C ASP A 221 29.54 -5.22 -10.15
N GLU A 222 29.19 -5.97 -11.18
CA GLU A 222 30.09 -6.96 -11.82
C GLU A 222 31.31 -6.26 -12.45
N LYS A 223 31.15 -5.03 -12.95
CA LYS A 223 32.27 -4.20 -13.39
C LYS A 223 33.14 -3.69 -12.24
N SER A 224 32.66 -3.71 -10.99
CA SER A 224 33.41 -3.28 -9.80
C SER A 224 33.95 -4.45 -8.96
N ARG A 225 33.41 -5.67 -9.12
CA ARG A 225 33.86 -6.90 -8.46
C ARG A 225 34.94 -7.64 -9.24
N ALA A 226 36.11 -7.03 -9.29
CA ALA A 226 37.37 -7.77 -9.40
C ALA A 226 37.92 -8.16 -8.01
N ASP A 227 37.51 -7.47 -6.93
CA ASP A 227 38.13 -7.64 -5.61
C ASP A 227 37.10 -7.52 -4.46
N ALA A 228 36.68 -8.64 -3.85
CA ALA A 228 36.19 -8.64 -2.47
C ALA A 228 36.16 -10.06 -1.88
N ASN A 229 36.89 -10.22 -0.78
CA ASN A 229 37.01 -11.40 0.08
C ASN A 229 35.62 -12.01 0.38
N ALA A 230 35.35 -13.22 -0.14
CA ALA A 230 34.11 -13.93 0.17
C ALA A 230 34.09 -14.25 1.68
N SER A 231 33.00 -13.86 2.37
CA SER A 231 32.79 -14.22 3.78
C SER A 231 33.01 -15.74 3.95
N PRO A 232 33.82 -16.17 4.94
CA PRO A 232 33.97 -17.58 5.25
C PRO A 232 32.61 -18.19 5.62
N ASP A 233 31.76 -17.40 6.28
CA ASP A 233 30.38 -17.77 6.59
C ASP A 233 29.43 -17.43 5.44
N ARG A 234 28.75 -18.45 4.90
CA ARG A 234 27.82 -18.30 3.77
C ARG A 234 26.78 -19.41 3.73
N TYR A 235 25.73 -19.15 2.96
CA TYR A 235 24.70 -20.12 2.67
C TYR A 235 25.12 -21.05 1.52
N LEU A 236 24.95 -22.36 1.72
CA LEU A 236 25.41 -23.40 0.80
C LEU A 236 24.31 -23.86 -0.17
N GLY A 237 23.04 -23.67 0.18
CA GLY A 237 21.89 -24.15 -0.56
C GLY A 237 21.49 -25.59 -0.19
N ALA A 238 20.20 -25.88 -0.27
CA ALA A 238 19.60 -27.16 0.10
C ALA A 238 20.21 -28.33 -0.65
N GLU A 239 20.58 -28.17 -1.92
CA GLU A 239 21.18 -29.22 -2.77
C GLU A 239 22.44 -29.85 -2.14
N LEU A 240 23.20 -29.10 -1.33
CA LEU A 240 24.33 -29.67 -0.61
C LEU A 240 23.88 -30.47 0.61
N CYS A 241 22.92 -29.96 1.39
CA CYS A 241 22.35 -30.63 2.56
C CYS A 241 21.73 -31.98 2.19
N ILE A 242 20.99 -32.04 1.07
CA ILE A 242 20.26 -33.22 0.58
C ILE A 242 21.19 -34.41 0.31
N ARG A 243 22.49 -34.18 0.07
CA ARG A 243 23.46 -35.26 -0.17
C ARG A 243 23.56 -36.20 1.03
N CYS A 244 23.48 -35.67 2.25
CA CYS A 244 23.53 -36.43 3.50
C CYS A 244 22.16 -36.55 4.20
N HIS A 245 21.28 -35.54 4.09
CA HIS A 245 19.98 -35.46 4.77
C HIS A 245 18.81 -35.74 3.82
N LYS A 246 18.74 -36.97 3.27
CA LYS A 246 17.75 -37.32 2.24
C LYS A 246 16.32 -37.41 2.77
N ASP A 247 16.13 -37.94 3.97
CA ASP A 247 14.80 -38.14 4.54
C ASP A 247 14.18 -36.80 4.98
N GLU A 248 14.98 -35.92 5.57
CA GLU A 248 14.59 -34.55 5.91
C GLU A 248 14.23 -33.77 4.64
N ALA A 249 15.03 -33.93 3.59
CA ALA A 249 14.80 -33.30 2.30
C ALA A 249 13.49 -33.75 1.64
N ASP A 250 13.22 -35.05 1.64
CA ASP A 250 11.98 -35.62 1.11
C ASP A 250 10.78 -35.05 1.86
N GLN A 251 10.87 -34.88 3.19
CA GLN A 251 9.83 -34.22 3.97
C GLN A 251 9.69 -32.74 3.58
N TRP A 252 10.81 -31.99 3.50
CA TRP A 252 10.81 -30.56 3.17
C TRP A 252 10.18 -30.28 1.80
N LYS A 253 10.47 -31.11 0.80
CA LYS A 253 9.87 -31.03 -0.55
C LYS A 253 8.35 -31.14 -0.56
N THR A 254 7.72 -31.67 0.49
CA THR A 254 6.26 -31.72 0.60
C THR A 254 5.63 -30.44 1.17
N THR A 255 6.46 -29.47 1.58
CA THR A 255 6.02 -28.23 2.20
C THR A 255 6.00 -27.07 1.19
N SER A 256 5.14 -26.08 1.43
CA SER A 256 5.11 -24.85 0.62
C SER A 256 6.44 -24.08 0.65
N HIS A 257 7.25 -24.26 1.70
CA HIS A 257 8.57 -23.67 1.81
C HIS A 257 9.49 -24.05 0.64
N SER A 258 9.36 -25.27 0.11
CA SER A 258 10.15 -25.74 -1.04
C SER A 258 9.78 -25.12 -2.39
N LEU A 259 8.62 -24.46 -2.46
CA LEU A 259 8.11 -23.79 -3.66
C LEU A 259 8.00 -22.27 -3.48
N ALA A 260 8.49 -21.74 -2.36
CA ALA A 260 8.29 -20.35 -1.96
C ALA A 260 8.79 -19.35 -3.01
N TRP A 261 9.93 -19.56 -3.66
CA TRP A 261 10.35 -18.64 -4.72
C TRP A 261 9.40 -18.67 -5.92
N GLN A 262 8.93 -19.85 -6.30
CA GLN A 262 8.03 -20.00 -7.44
C GLN A 262 6.68 -19.32 -7.23
N THR A 263 6.19 -19.22 -5.98
CA THR A 263 4.95 -18.48 -5.70
C THR A 263 5.11 -17.01 -6.07
N LEU A 264 6.26 -16.39 -5.80
CA LEU A 264 6.55 -15.01 -6.21
C LEU A 264 6.64 -14.85 -7.72
N VAL A 265 7.33 -15.76 -8.40
CA VAL A 265 7.46 -15.74 -9.88
C VAL A 265 6.08 -15.83 -10.53
N ASN A 266 5.22 -16.72 -10.06
CA ASN A 266 3.87 -16.93 -10.61
C ASN A 266 2.99 -15.67 -10.53
N VAL A 267 3.19 -14.86 -9.48
CA VAL A 267 2.46 -13.60 -9.28
C VAL A 267 3.28 -12.36 -9.62
N LYS A 268 4.46 -12.54 -10.24
CA LYS A 268 5.40 -11.49 -10.65
C LYS A 268 5.88 -10.58 -9.50
N LYS A 269 5.98 -11.11 -8.27
CA LYS A 269 6.51 -10.41 -7.08
C LYS A 269 7.95 -10.82 -6.72
N ASP A 270 8.64 -11.52 -7.62
CA ASP A 270 10.04 -11.94 -7.56
C ASP A 270 11.07 -10.79 -7.62
N ALA A 271 10.59 -9.54 -7.65
CA ALA A 271 11.40 -8.32 -7.58
C ALA A 271 11.01 -7.41 -6.40
N THR A 272 10.01 -7.80 -5.60
CA THR A 272 9.47 -7.00 -4.49
C THR A 272 10.26 -7.31 -3.20
N PRO A 273 11.10 -6.39 -2.67
CA PRO A 273 11.99 -6.69 -1.54
C PRO A 273 11.27 -7.21 -0.29
N GLU A 274 10.08 -6.67 0.00
CA GLU A 274 9.24 -7.04 1.12
C GLU A 274 8.70 -8.47 0.99
N CYS A 275 8.59 -8.99 -0.24
CA CYS A 275 8.21 -10.37 -0.51
C CYS A 275 9.44 -11.28 -0.50
N ILE A 276 10.55 -10.87 -1.11
CA ILE A 276 11.75 -11.70 -1.30
C ILE A 276 12.30 -12.15 0.05
N VAL A 277 12.33 -11.27 1.06
CA VAL A 277 12.91 -11.54 2.40
C VAL A 277 12.42 -12.85 3.04
N CYS A 278 11.19 -13.27 2.74
CA CYS A 278 10.56 -14.47 3.28
C CYS A 278 10.47 -15.66 2.31
N HIS A 279 10.92 -15.52 1.07
CA HIS A 279 10.82 -16.56 0.04
C HIS A 279 12.20 -17.07 -0.43
N VAL A 280 13.28 -16.62 0.21
CA VAL A 280 14.66 -17.01 -0.13
C VAL A 280 15.51 -17.25 1.12
N VAL A 281 16.70 -17.81 0.92
CA VAL A 281 17.71 -18.00 1.97
C VAL A 281 18.57 -16.75 2.13
N GLY A 282 18.50 -16.14 3.32
CA GLY A 282 19.47 -15.12 3.73
C GLY A 282 19.46 -13.83 2.91
N TYR A 283 18.29 -13.34 2.52
CA TYR A 283 18.16 -12.10 1.72
C TYR A 283 18.98 -10.94 2.30
N GLN A 284 19.88 -10.39 1.47
CA GLN A 284 20.82 -9.30 1.79
C GLN A 284 21.73 -9.55 3.00
N LYS A 285 21.82 -10.79 3.49
CA LYS A 285 22.78 -11.18 4.53
C LYS A 285 24.14 -11.52 3.90
N PRO A 286 25.25 -11.42 4.66
CA PRO A 286 26.53 -11.92 4.21
C PRO A 286 26.43 -13.36 3.71
N GLY A 287 26.88 -13.61 2.47
CA GLY A 287 26.86 -14.92 1.83
C GLY A 287 25.47 -15.48 1.48
N GLY A 288 24.39 -14.69 1.57
CA GLY A 288 23.02 -15.09 1.24
C GLY A 288 22.51 -14.53 -0.09
N PHE A 289 21.21 -14.70 -0.36
CA PHE A 289 20.57 -14.25 -1.60
C PHE A 289 20.66 -12.73 -1.76
N LYS A 290 21.13 -12.28 -2.92
CA LYS A 290 21.25 -10.86 -3.27
C LYS A 290 20.40 -10.50 -4.48
N GLU A 291 20.35 -11.38 -5.46
CA GLU A 291 19.75 -11.09 -6.77
C GLU A 291 19.04 -12.32 -7.36
N GLN A 292 18.24 -12.11 -8.41
CA GLN A 292 17.41 -13.17 -9.00
C GLN A 292 18.21 -14.39 -9.48
N ASN A 293 19.45 -14.20 -9.94
CA ASN A 293 20.30 -15.32 -10.36
C ASN A 293 20.66 -16.25 -9.20
N ASP A 294 20.67 -15.76 -7.97
CA ASP A 294 20.89 -16.58 -6.78
C ASP A 294 19.73 -17.55 -6.54
N ALA A 295 18.55 -17.34 -7.14
CA ALA A 295 17.38 -18.19 -6.92
C ALA A 295 17.61 -19.66 -7.28
N ALA A 296 18.49 -19.94 -8.24
CA ALA A 296 18.87 -21.31 -8.58
C ALA A 296 19.50 -22.06 -7.40
N LYS A 297 20.17 -21.34 -6.49
CA LYS A 297 20.88 -21.92 -5.34
C LYS A 297 20.19 -21.63 -4.01
N LEU A 298 19.73 -20.40 -3.82
CA LEU A 298 19.25 -19.82 -2.57
C LEU A 298 17.77 -19.41 -2.63
N GLY A 299 17.06 -19.72 -3.71
CA GLY A 299 15.61 -19.53 -3.78
C GLY A 299 14.88 -20.53 -2.89
N ASN A 300 13.65 -20.20 -2.48
CA ASN A 300 12.83 -20.95 -1.55
C ASN A 300 13.23 -20.76 -0.08
N VAL A 301 12.34 -21.16 0.84
CA VAL A 301 12.66 -21.29 2.26
C VAL A 301 13.27 -22.68 2.45
N GLN A 302 14.58 -22.73 2.67
CA GLN A 302 15.37 -23.96 2.67
C GLN A 302 15.78 -24.39 4.08
N CYS A 303 16.57 -25.46 4.17
CA CYS A 303 17.14 -25.99 5.41
C CYS A 303 17.85 -24.90 6.24
N GLU A 304 18.57 -24.00 5.58
CA GLU A 304 19.39 -22.99 6.24
C GLU A 304 18.59 -21.81 6.83
N ASN A 305 17.32 -21.63 6.42
CA ASN A 305 16.41 -20.71 7.09
C ASN A 305 16.07 -21.20 8.51
N CYS A 306 15.98 -22.53 8.69
CA CYS A 306 15.65 -23.16 9.96
C CYS A 306 16.89 -23.44 10.82
N HIS A 307 17.94 -23.98 10.21
CA HIS A 307 19.09 -24.53 10.92
C HIS A 307 20.34 -23.63 10.92
N GLY A 308 20.33 -22.54 10.15
CA GLY A 308 21.46 -21.62 10.02
C GLY A 308 22.37 -21.94 8.83
N MET A 309 23.45 -21.17 8.69
CA MET A 309 24.37 -21.25 7.54
C MET A 309 25.10 -22.59 7.50
N GLY A 310 25.17 -23.21 6.33
CA GLY A 310 25.80 -24.50 6.12
C GLY A 310 27.32 -24.48 6.34
N THR A 311 27.99 -23.34 6.26
CA THR A 311 29.41 -23.24 6.63
C THR A 311 29.66 -23.32 8.13
N MET A 312 28.63 -23.04 8.94
CA MET A 312 28.66 -23.20 10.40
C MET A 312 28.33 -24.64 10.82
N HIS A 313 28.21 -25.55 9.85
CA HIS A 313 28.05 -26.98 10.06
C HIS A 313 29.41 -27.56 10.47
N GLU A 314 29.79 -27.42 11.74
CA GLU A 314 30.94 -28.12 12.30
C GLU A 314 30.70 -29.62 12.21
N ALA A 315 31.42 -30.28 11.29
CA ALA A 315 31.04 -31.57 10.74
C ALA A 315 30.66 -32.66 11.76
N PHE A 316 31.10 -32.63 13.03
CA PHE A 316 30.76 -33.67 14.01
C PHE A 316 30.75 -33.23 15.50
N ALA A 317 30.59 -31.94 15.84
CA ALA A 317 30.80 -31.49 17.25
C ALA A 317 29.57 -30.92 17.97
N ASN A 318 28.52 -30.49 17.28
CA ASN A 318 27.36 -29.86 17.92
C ASN A 318 26.03 -30.51 17.53
N PRO A 319 25.09 -30.71 18.47
CA PRO A 319 23.75 -31.16 18.12
C PRO A 319 23.08 -30.14 17.19
N HIS A 320 22.24 -30.63 16.27
CA HIS A 320 21.47 -29.81 15.33
C HIS A 320 20.90 -28.57 16.04
N LYS A 321 21.11 -27.39 15.45
CA LYS A 321 20.51 -26.15 15.97
C LYS A 321 19.01 -26.36 16.16
N THR A 322 18.56 -26.31 17.41
CA THR A 322 17.15 -26.48 17.74
C THR A 322 16.34 -25.37 17.11
N VAL A 323 15.38 -25.73 16.26
CA VAL A 323 14.46 -24.78 15.65
C VAL A 323 13.46 -24.31 16.70
N THR A 324 13.45 -23.01 16.97
CA THR A 324 12.51 -22.36 17.88
C THR A 324 11.45 -21.59 17.10
N GLU A 325 10.35 -21.25 17.78
CA GLU A 325 9.27 -20.41 17.24
C GLU A 325 9.79 -19.09 16.67
N GLN A 326 10.86 -18.54 17.25
CA GLN A 326 11.47 -17.29 16.83
C GLN A 326 11.90 -17.30 15.36
N VAL A 327 12.28 -18.46 14.82
CA VAL A 327 12.66 -18.58 13.41
C VAL A 327 11.45 -18.40 12.50
N CYS A 328 10.28 -18.93 12.89
CA CYS A 328 9.06 -18.86 12.09
C CYS A 328 8.45 -17.46 12.07
N VAL A 329 8.41 -16.78 13.22
CA VAL A 329 7.79 -15.45 13.35
C VAL A 329 8.60 -14.33 12.67
N THR A 330 9.76 -14.64 12.11
CA THR A 330 10.46 -13.71 11.19
C THR A 330 9.64 -13.43 9.93
N CYS A 331 8.85 -14.41 9.50
CA CYS A 331 8.01 -14.33 8.30
C CYS A 331 6.52 -14.52 8.58
N HIS A 332 6.16 -15.32 9.58
CA HIS A 332 4.78 -15.53 10.02
C HIS A 332 4.39 -14.51 11.09
N ARG A 333 4.13 -13.28 10.64
CA ARG A 333 3.72 -12.16 11.52
C ARG A 333 2.82 -11.18 10.76
N GLY A 334 1.89 -10.54 11.49
CA GLY A 334 1.00 -9.53 10.92
C GLY A 334 0.20 -10.07 9.73
N GLU A 335 0.21 -9.34 8.63
CA GLU A 335 -0.55 -9.69 7.41
C GLU A 335 -0.03 -10.95 6.69
N ASN A 336 1.21 -11.39 6.97
CA ASN A 336 1.80 -12.54 6.29
C ASN A 336 1.23 -13.89 6.75
N ASP A 337 0.86 -14.00 8.03
CA ASP A 337 0.15 -15.16 8.61
C ASP A 337 -0.49 -14.71 9.94
N PRO A 338 -1.65 -14.02 9.90
CA PRO A 338 -2.27 -13.46 11.10
C PRO A 338 -2.76 -14.54 12.07
N GLU A 339 -2.90 -15.78 11.61
CA GLU A 339 -3.34 -16.94 12.40
C GLU A 339 -2.18 -17.91 12.72
N PHE A 340 -0.94 -17.44 12.66
CA PHE A 340 0.20 -18.29 12.95
C PHE A 340 0.13 -18.85 14.38
N ASN A 341 0.19 -20.17 14.49
CA ASN A 341 0.25 -20.89 15.76
C ASN A 341 1.33 -21.96 15.68
N TRP A 342 2.37 -21.80 16.48
CA TRP A 342 3.53 -22.69 16.49
C TRP A 342 3.16 -24.15 16.80
N GLN A 343 2.30 -24.38 17.78
CA GLN A 343 1.91 -25.73 18.22
C GLN A 343 1.14 -26.47 17.12
N VAL A 344 0.38 -25.75 16.28
CA VAL A 344 -0.38 -26.32 15.16
C VAL A 344 0.47 -26.50 13.89
N LYS A 345 1.36 -25.55 13.60
CA LYS A 345 2.13 -25.53 12.34
C LYS A 345 3.42 -26.38 12.43
N ARG A 346 4.10 -26.40 13.59
CA ARG A 346 5.36 -27.15 13.79
C ARG A 346 5.24 -28.64 13.43
N PRO A 347 4.19 -29.39 13.82
CA PRO A 347 4.07 -30.81 13.47
C PRO A 347 4.06 -31.10 11.96
N LYS A 348 3.75 -30.10 11.12
CA LYS A 348 3.72 -30.24 9.66
C LYS A 348 5.11 -30.13 9.02
N ILE A 349 6.11 -29.63 9.76
CA ILE A 349 7.46 -29.34 9.26
C ILE A 349 8.56 -30.12 9.97
N VAL A 350 8.23 -30.89 11.02
CA VAL A 350 9.22 -31.75 11.68
C VAL A 350 9.59 -32.92 10.79
N HIS A 351 10.88 -33.27 10.79
CA HIS A 351 11.40 -34.36 9.96
C HIS A 351 11.19 -35.74 10.63
N THR A 352 11.07 -35.78 11.96
CA THR A 352 10.77 -36.97 12.77
C THR A 352 9.74 -36.63 13.85
N ASN A 353 8.82 -37.55 14.15
CA ASN A 353 8.04 -37.49 15.38
C ASN A 353 8.82 -38.13 16.54
N SER A 354 8.34 -38.01 17.78
CA SER A 354 8.95 -38.56 18.99
C SER A 354 9.17 -40.09 18.96
N SER A 355 8.60 -40.78 17.96
CA SER A 355 8.71 -42.21 17.71
C SER A 355 9.69 -42.56 16.58
N GLY A 356 10.36 -41.58 15.96
CA GLY A 356 11.39 -41.81 14.93
C GLY A 356 10.85 -42.13 13.53
N GLU A 357 9.55 -42.02 13.28
CA GLU A 357 8.99 -42.22 11.94
C GLU A 357 9.01 -40.91 11.13
N THR A 358 9.37 -41.01 9.85
CA THR A 358 9.28 -39.90 8.90
C THR A 358 7.84 -39.70 8.45
N ILE A 359 7.39 -38.46 8.22
CA ILE A 359 6.01 -38.16 7.76
C ILE A 359 5.65 -38.88 6.45
N LYS A 360 6.65 -39.23 5.62
CA LYS A 360 6.51 -40.08 4.44
C LYS A 360 5.97 -41.48 4.78
N ALA A 361 6.47 -42.09 5.86
CA ALA A 361 5.97 -43.36 6.39
C ALA A 361 4.51 -43.22 6.86
N MET A 362 4.16 -42.11 7.53
CA MET A 362 2.80 -41.87 8.03
C MET A 362 1.78 -41.59 6.91
N LYS A 363 2.12 -40.78 5.90
CA LYS A 363 1.24 -40.55 4.74
C LYS A 363 1.00 -41.84 3.95
N ASN A 364 2.02 -42.71 3.84
CA ASN A 364 1.87 -44.02 3.21
C ASN A 364 1.06 -45.02 4.06
N GLN A 365 1.10 -44.91 5.39
CA GLN A 365 0.22 -45.70 6.28
C GLN A 365 -1.24 -45.21 6.22
N MET A 366 -1.47 -43.90 6.12
CA MET A 366 -2.82 -43.32 5.98
C MET A 366 -3.46 -43.53 4.59
N ALA A 367 -2.66 -43.74 3.55
CA ALA A 367 -3.12 -43.98 2.19
C ALA A 367 -3.45 -45.46 1.88
N LYS A 368 -3.18 -46.40 2.79
CA LYS A 368 -3.65 -47.78 2.66
C LYS A 368 -5.13 -47.85 3.08
N PRO A 369 -6.05 -48.29 2.21
CA PRO A 369 -7.42 -48.52 2.63
C PRO A 369 -7.42 -49.62 3.70
N SER A 370 -8.04 -49.34 4.84
CA SER A 370 -8.30 -50.34 5.87
C SER A 370 -9.22 -51.40 5.29
N GLY A 371 -8.65 -52.53 4.88
CA GLY A 371 -9.39 -53.68 4.38
C GLY A 371 -8.66 -54.98 4.71
N SER A 372 -9.43 -55.93 5.26
CA SER A 372 -9.10 -57.35 5.53
C SER A 372 -7.99 -57.65 6.53
N GLN A 373 -8.39 -57.96 7.77
CA GLN A 373 -8.50 -59.34 8.26
C GLN A 373 -9.60 -59.43 9.32
#